data_AF-W3WLF1-F1
#
_entry.id   AF-W3WLF1-F1
#
_cell.length_a   1.000
_cell.length_b   1.000
_cell.length_c   1.000
_cell.angle_alpha   90.00
_cell.angle_beta   90.00
_cell.angle_gamma   90.00
#
_symmetry.space_group_name_H-M   'P 1'
#
loop_
_entity.id
_entity.type
_entity.pdbx_description
1 polymer ?
#
loop_
_entity_poly.entity_id
_entity_poly.type
_entity_poly.pdbx_seq_one_letter_code
_entity_poly.pdbx_strand_id
1 'polypeptide(L)'
;MEGTAVLTAETSPDDPIPTYQIDLARPPETRYDEISRDFGPRMRSLVGLFDEIISCFVPIAFLRRIFTIIASLLVRRVYDPEEMKEIRGIAAATGVDLYLLITLNNLLDCLLGCTSGAALVKPTKGTRKAAVRKWDEPRLMHFRTLDWGMDGLRDLLVVLEFVDSRASGSKVLARSITYAGFVGTLTAVR
;
A
#
# COMPACT_ATOMS: atom_id res chain seq x y z
N MET A 1 36.45 8.05 -20.20
CA MET A 1 35.21 7.26 -20.22
C MET A 1 34.95 6.86 -18.79
N GLU A 2 34.33 7.74 -18.01
CA GLU A 2 33.92 7.46 -16.64
C GLU A 2 32.48 6.96 -16.69
N GLY A 3 32.29 5.73 -16.23
CA GLY A 3 30.99 5.08 -16.16
C GLY A 3 30.19 5.68 -15.01
N THR A 4 29.09 6.34 -15.34
CA THR A 4 28.10 6.83 -14.39
C THR A 4 27.37 5.63 -13.77
N ALA A 5 27.71 5.31 -12.52
CA ALA A 5 26.97 4.34 -11.73
C ALA A 5 25.59 4.91 -11.39
N VAL A 6 24.55 4.29 -11.94
CA VAL A 6 23.16 4.54 -11.56
C VAL A 6 22.97 3.93 -10.17
N LEU A 7 22.86 4.78 -9.14
CA LEU A 7 22.52 4.36 -7.79
C LEU A 7 21.04 3.94 -7.77
N THR A 8 20.78 2.65 -7.90
CA THR A 8 19.54 2.04 -7.45
C THR A 8 19.57 2.03 -5.91
N ALA A 9 18.81 2.94 -5.29
CA ALA A 9 18.64 2.94 -3.85
C ALA A 9 17.82 1.70 -3.43
N GLU A 10 18.53 0.63 -3.08
CA GLU A 10 17.97 -0.48 -2.32
C GLU A 10 17.59 0.04 -0.92
N THR A 11 16.31 -0.04 -0.59
CA THR A 11 15.78 0.35 0.72
C THR A 11 16.27 -0.65 1.76
N SER A 12 16.99 -0.18 2.78
CA SER A 12 17.44 -1.05 3.87
C SER A 12 16.26 -1.41 4.78
N PRO A 13 16.25 -2.60 5.42
CA PRO A 13 15.14 -3.02 6.29
C PRO A 13 14.93 -2.12 7.52
N ASP A 14 15.87 -1.21 7.80
CA ASP A 14 15.82 -0.25 8.90
C ASP A 14 15.35 1.16 8.47
N ASP A 15 15.15 1.39 7.16
CA ASP A 15 14.64 2.68 6.69
C ASP A 15 13.16 2.85 7.08
N PRO A 16 12.77 4.01 7.63
CA PRO A 16 11.40 4.25 8.05
C PRO A 16 10.48 4.23 6.82
N ILE A 17 9.35 3.51 6.94
CA ILE A 17 8.31 3.48 5.90
C ILE A 17 7.84 4.91 5.64
N PRO A 18 7.91 5.43 4.39
CA PRO A 18 7.58 6.81 4.10
C PRO A 18 6.09 7.08 4.31
N THR A 19 5.79 8.28 4.83
CA THR A 19 4.43 8.72 5.16
C THR A 19 3.96 9.79 4.19
N TYR A 20 2.73 9.64 3.67
CA TYR A 20 2.08 10.56 2.74
C TYR A 20 0.72 11.00 3.27
N GLN A 21 0.31 12.22 2.91
CA GLN A 21 -1.02 12.73 3.22
C GLN A 21 -1.95 12.56 2.02
N ILE A 22 -3.08 11.90 2.25
CA ILE A 22 -4.15 11.74 1.27
C ILE A 22 -5.26 12.71 1.63
N ASP A 23 -5.39 13.79 0.86
CA ASP A 23 -6.46 14.76 1.05
C ASP A 23 -7.74 14.32 0.32
N LEU A 24 -8.73 13.89 1.10
CA LEU A 24 -10.04 13.45 0.63
C LEU A 24 -10.83 14.59 -0.04
N ALA A 25 -10.43 15.85 0.19
CA ALA A 25 -10.98 16.99 -0.50
C ALA A 25 -10.59 17.07 -1.98
N ARG A 26 -9.50 16.41 -2.39
CA ARG A 26 -9.06 16.38 -3.78
C ARG A 26 -9.94 15.43 -4.61
N PRO A 27 -10.06 15.67 -5.93
CA PRO A 27 -10.64 14.70 -6.84
C PRO A 27 -9.92 13.34 -6.72
N PRO A 28 -10.66 12.22 -6.66
CA PRO A 28 -10.10 10.87 -6.49
C PRO A 28 -8.92 10.58 -7.44
N GLU A 29 -9.03 11.01 -8.69
CA GLU A 29 -8.03 10.81 -9.75
C GLU A 29 -6.66 11.44 -9.44
N THR A 30 -6.58 12.36 -8.47
CA THR A 30 -5.35 13.11 -8.15
C THR A 30 -4.85 12.86 -6.72
N ARG A 31 -5.61 12.12 -5.90
CA ARG A 31 -5.30 11.94 -4.46
C ARG A 31 -3.93 11.31 -4.21
N TYR A 32 -3.48 10.44 -5.13
CA TYR A 32 -2.25 9.68 -5.02
C TYR A 32 -1.12 10.18 -5.93
N ASP A 33 -1.21 11.40 -6.47
CA ASP A 33 -0.21 11.92 -7.42
C ASP A 33 1.21 11.93 -6.85
N GLU A 34 1.36 12.33 -5.58
CA GLU A 34 2.66 12.41 -4.91
C GLU A 34 3.31 11.02 -4.80
N ILE A 35 2.53 10.04 -4.30
CA ILE A 35 2.98 8.65 -4.19
C ILE A 35 3.26 8.08 -5.59
N SER A 36 2.41 8.36 -6.56
CA SER A 36 2.57 7.89 -7.94
C SER A 36 3.84 8.41 -8.59
N ARG A 37 4.21 9.66 -8.32
CA ARG A 37 5.44 10.26 -8.82
C ARG A 37 6.67 9.59 -8.19
N ASP A 38 6.63 9.36 -6.88
CA ASP A 38 7.79 8.89 -6.12
C ASP A 38 7.99 7.37 -6.27
N PHE A 39 6.90 6.58 -6.32
CA PHE A 39 6.92 5.12 -6.45
C PHE A 39 6.69 4.60 -7.89
N GLY A 40 6.29 5.45 -8.83
CA GLY A 40 6.02 5.04 -10.22
C GLY A 40 7.11 4.18 -10.85
N PRO A 41 8.41 4.53 -10.74
CA PRO A 41 9.50 3.67 -11.21
C PRO A 41 9.51 2.27 -10.58
N ARG A 42 9.31 2.18 -9.25
CA ARG A 42 9.26 0.92 -8.50
C ARG A 42 8.04 0.08 -8.89
N MET A 43 6.88 0.72 -9.06
CA MET A 43 5.67 0.03 -9.51
C MET A 43 5.84 -0.57 -10.91
N ARG A 44 6.53 0.12 -11.83
CA ARG A 44 6.85 -0.42 -13.16
C ARG A 44 7.86 -1.57 -13.11
N SER A 45 8.82 -1.56 -12.18
CA SER A 45 9.74 -2.69 -12.04
C SER A 45 9.07 -3.94 -11.46
N LEU A 46 7.96 -3.79 -10.73
CA LEU A 46 7.23 -4.90 -10.12
C LEU A 46 6.24 -5.58 -11.08
N VAL A 47 6.18 -5.17 -12.35
CA VAL A 47 5.42 -5.90 -13.38
C VAL A 47 5.86 -7.36 -13.48
N GLY A 48 7.15 -7.64 -13.27
CA GLY A 48 7.69 -9.01 -13.25
C GLY A 48 7.15 -9.89 -12.12
N LEU A 49 6.65 -9.30 -11.03
CA LEU A 49 6.02 -10.04 -9.92
C LEU A 49 4.73 -10.74 -10.38
N PHE A 50 3.96 -10.13 -11.29
CA PHE A 50 2.76 -10.78 -11.83
C PHE A 50 3.11 -12.03 -12.65
N ASP A 51 4.18 -11.97 -13.43
CA ASP A 51 4.67 -13.14 -14.18
C ASP A 51 5.11 -14.27 -13.25
N GLU A 52 5.74 -13.94 -12.11
CA GLU A 52 6.11 -14.90 -11.08
C GLU A 52 4.87 -15.59 -10.49
N ILE A 53 3.85 -14.83 -10.10
CA ILE A 53 2.58 -15.38 -9.57
C ILE A 53 1.92 -16.29 -10.61
N ILE A 54 1.79 -15.82 -11.85
CA ILE A 54 1.17 -16.62 -12.93
C ILE A 54 1.99 -17.90 -13.18
N SER A 55 3.32 -17.84 -13.06
CA SER A 55 4.19 -19.00 -13.26
C SER A 55 3.97 -20.12 -12.25
N CYS A 56 3.53 -19.81 -11.03
CA CYS A 56 3.18 -20.81 -10.02
C CYS A 56 1.98 -21.67 -10.42
N PHE A 57 1.02 -21.10 -11.18
CA PHE A 57 -0.19 -21.80 -11.61
C PHE A 57 -0.09 -22.34 -13.03
N VAL A 58 0.66 -21.67 -13.90
CA VAL A 58 0.79 -21.99 -15.32
C VAL A 58 2.28 -22.06 -15.70
N PRO A 59 2.91 -23.24 -15.63
CA PRO A 59 4.34 -23.37 -15.90
C PRO A 59 4.69 -23.20 -17.38
N ILE A 60 3.72 -23.34 -18.29
CA ILE A 60 3.92 -23.30 -19.74
C ILE A 60 3.91 -21.85 -20.24
N ALA A 61 5.06 -21.35 -20.72
CA ALA A 61 5.25 -19.95 -21.12
C ALA A 61 4.25 -19.44 -22.17
N PHE A 62 3.89 -20.26 -23.15
CA PHE A 62 2.89 -19.90 -24.16
C PHE A 62 1.49 -19.66 -23.54
N LEU A 63 1.08 -20.52 -22.61
CA LEU A 63 -0.20 -20.37 -21.91
C LEU A 63 -0.21 -19.15 -20.99
N ARG A 64 0.93 -18.81 -20.36
CA ARG A 64 1.06 -17.56 -19.57
C ARG A 64 0.78 -16.32 -20.40
N ARG A 65 1.31 -16.28 -21.63
CA ARG A 65 1.09 -15.15 -22.54
C ARG A 65 -0.38 -15.04 -22.94
N ILE A 66 -1.03 -16.16 -23.26
CA ILE A 66 -2.47 -16.18 -23.54
C ILE A 66 -3.27 -15.71 -22.31
N PHE A 67 -2.93 -16.23 -21.13
CA PHE A 67 -3.59 -15.85 -19.88
C PHE A 67 -3.46 -14.35 -19.61
N THR A 68 -2.27 -13.77 -19.81
CA THR A 68 -2.04 -12.33 -19.62
C THR A 68 -2.89 -11.49 -20.57
N ILE A 69 -3.00 -11.91 -21.84
CA ILE A 69 -3.88 -11.24 -22.81
C ILE A 69 -5.34 -11.33 -22.37
N ILE A 70 -5.81 -12.52 -21.99
CA ILE A 70 -7.19 -12.72 -21.52
C ILE A 70 -7.46 -11.91 -20.25
N ALA A 71 -6.54 -11.93 -19.28
CA ALA A 71 -6.64 -11.16 -18.04
C ALA A 71 -6.72 -9.66 -18.32
N SER A 72 -5.88 -9.13 -19.21
CA SER A 72 -5.92 -7.72 -19.62
C SER A 72 -7.27 -7.33 -20.26
N LEU A 73 -7.96 -8.28 -20.88
CA LEU A 73 -9.26 -8.08 -21.50
C LEU A 73 -10.42 -8.22 -20.51
N LEU A 74 -10.30 -9.05 -19.48
CA LEU A 74 -11.40 -9.33 -18.54
C LEU A 74 -11.32 -8.47 -17.27
N VAL A 75 -10.12 -8.19 -16.76
CA VAL A 75 -9.87 -7.45 -15.53
C VAL A 75 -9.90 -5.95 -15.82
N ARG A 76 -11.11 -5.38 -15.84
CA ARG A 76 -11.34 -3.99 -16.27
C ARG A 76 -11.73 -3.01 -15.16
N ARG A 77 -12.17 -3.50 -14.00
CA ARG A 77 -12.64 -2.64 -12.91
C ARG A 77 -12.54 -3.28 -11.54
N VAL A 78 -12.43 -2.43 -10.52
CA VAL A 78 -12.82 -2.74 -9.14
C VAL A 78 -14.29 -2.37 -8.92
N TYR A 79 -14.86 -2.78 -7.78
CA TYR A 79 -16.29 -2.59 -7.50
C TYR A 79 -16.66 -1.12 -7.26
N ASP A 80 -15.88 -0.43 -6.43
CA ASP A 80 -16.18 0.95 -6.05
C ASP A 80 -15.77 1.95 -7.15
N PRO A 81 -16.68 2.86 -7.56
CA PRO A 81 -16.39 3.80 -8.64
C PRO A 81 -15.41 4.90 -8.25
N GLU A 82 -15.28 5.23 -6.97
CA GLU A 82 -14.31 6.21 -6.46
C GLU A 82 -12.91 5.60 -6.44
N GLU A 83 -12.75 4.41 -5.87
CA GLU A 83 -11.50 3.62 -5.92
C GLU A 83 -11.04 3.40 -7.36
N MET A 84 -11.98 3.12 -8.28
CA MET A 84 -11.66 2.97 -9.70
C MET A 84 -11.08 4.25 -10.32
N LYS A 85 -11.55 5.43 -9.89
CA LYS A 85 -10.99 6.72 -10.34
C LYS A 85 -9.60 6.96 -9.78
N GLU A 86 -9.38 6.60 -8.51
CA GLU A 86 -8.05 6.64 -7.87
C GLU A 86 -7.06 5.74 -8.62
N ILE A 87 -7.44 4.50 -8.91
CA ILE A 87 -6.61 3.54 -9.68
C ILE A 87 -6.31 4.08 -11.09
N ARG A 88 -7.29 4.70 -11.77
CA ARG A 88 -7.06 5.33 -13.09
C ARG A 88 -6.08 6.50 -12.99
N GLY A 89 -6.20 7.32 -11.95
CA GLY A 89 -5.26 8.41 -11.65
C GLY A 89 -3.84 7.90 -11.49
N ILE A 90 -3.66 6.88 -10.64
CA ILE A 90 -2.38 6.20 -10.43
C ILE A 90 -1.84 5.62 -11.74
N ALA A 91 -2.67 4.93 -12.52
CA ALA A 91 -2.26 4.37 -13.82
C ALA A 91 -1.74 5.46 -14.76
N ALA A 92 -2.47 6.58 -14.86
CA ALA A 92 -2.09 7.71 -15.71
C ALA A 92 -0.79 8.39 -15.25
N ALA A 93 -0.60 8.57 -13.94
CA ALA A 93 0.57 9.22 -13.37
C ALA A 93 1.83 8.33 -13.40
N THR A 94 1.66 7.02 -13.18
CA THR A 94 2.76 6.05 -13.13
C THR A 94 3.10 5.43 -14.49
N GLY A 95 2.19 5.47 -15.46
CA GLY A 95 2.32 4.75 -16.72
C GLY A 95 2.28 3.22 -16.57
N VAL A 96 1.79 2.71 -15.43
CA VAL A 96 1.54 1.27 -15.24
C VAL A 96 0.22 0.90 -15.91
N ASP A 97 0.18 -0.23 -16.61
CA ASP A 97 -1.03 -0.69 -17.27
C ASP A 97 -2.17 -0.89 -16.27
N LEU A 98 -3.34 -0.36 -16.61
CA LEU A 98 -4.50 -0.32 -15.70
C LEU A 98 -4.90 -1.71 -15.19
N TYR A 99 -4.84 -2.74 -16.05
CA TYR A 99 -5.21 -4.10 -15.67
C TYR A 99 -4.28 -4.67 -14.59
N LEU A 100 -2.99 -4.28 -14.57
CA LEU A 100 -2.03 -4.71 -13.55
C LEU A 100 -2.36 -4.09 -12.19
N LEU A 101 -2.72 -2.81 -12.15
CA LEU A 101 -3.14 -2.17 -10.90
C LEU A 101 -4.45 -2.75 -10.37
N ILE A 102 -5.42 -3.00 -11.23
CA ILE A 102 -6.66 -3.68 -10.82
C ILE A 102 -6.33 -5.08 -10.30
N THR A 103 -5.45 -5.81 -10.99
CA THR A 103 -5.02 -7.15 -10.57
C THR A 103 -4.31 -7.10 -9.22
N LEU A 104 -3.41 -6.13 -8.99
CA LEU A 104 -2.77 -5.91 -7.68
C LEU A 104 -3.79 -5.76 -6.57
N ASN A 105 -4.79 -4.90 -6.77
CA ASN A 105 -5.82 -4.63 -5.78
C ASN A 105 -6.64 -5.90 -5.45
N ASN A 106 -6.98 -6.70 -6.45
CA ASN A 106 -7.69 -7.97 -6.20
C ASN A 106 -6.78 -9.05 -5.58
N LEU A 107 -5.52 -9.15 -6.00
CA LEU A 107 -4.60 -10.17 -5.51
C LEU A 107 -4.25 -9.95 -4.04
N LEU A 108 -4.00 -8.71 -3.62
CA LEU A 108 -3.74 -8.39 -2.22
C LEU A 108 -4.92 -8.81 -1.35
N ASP A 109 -6.16 -8.56 -1.77
CA ASP A 109 -7.33 -9.01 -1.01
C ASP A 109 -7.46 -10.55 -0.92
N CYS A 110 -7.07 -11.27 -1.97
CA CYS A 110 -7.31 -12.71 -2.06
C CYS A 110 -6.20 -13.58 -1.46
N LEU A 111 -4.95 -13.10 -1.45
CA LEU A 111 -3.77 -13.94 -1.20
C LEU A 111 -2.94 -13.51 0.01
N LEU A 112 -3.34 -12.46 0.74
CA LEU A 112 -2.63 -12.01 1.94
C LEU A 112 -2.91 -12.91 3.14
N GLY A 113 -1.83 -13.46 3.71
CA GLY A 113 -1.85 -14.04 5.05
C GLY A 113 -1.76 -12.96 6.12
N CYS A 114 -2.37 -13.19 7.27
CA CYS A 114 -2.17 -12.29 8.41
C CYS A 114 -2.32 -13.02 9.74
N THR A 115 -1.55 -12.56 10.73
CA THR A 115 -1.82 -12.84 12.14
C THR A 115 -2.15 -11.54 12.84
N SER A 116 -3.37 -11.45 13.38
CA SER A 116 -3.85 -10.26 14.10
C SER A 116 -4.12 -10.60 15.56
N GLY A 117 -3.89 -9.64 16.45
CA GLY A 117 -4.12 -9.81 17.88
C GLY A 117 -4.37 -8.49 18.59
N ALA A 118 -4.98 -8.59 19.76
CA ALA A 118 -5.17 -7.45 20.64
C ALA A 118 -4.83 -7.85 22.08
N ALA A 119 -4.15 -6.95 22.79
CA ALA A 119 -3.75 -7.15 24.18
C ALA A 119 -4.23 -5.99 25.05
N LEU A 120 -4.89 -6.30 26.16
CA LEU A 120 -5.21 -5.32 27.19
C LEU A 120 -3.97 -5.08 28.06
N VAL A 121 -3.34 -3.93 27.88
CA VAL A 121 -2.13 -3.53 28.60
C VAL A 121 -2.51 -2.62 29.76
N LYS A 122 -2.13 -3.01 30.98
CA LYS A 122 -2.20 -2.15 32.16
C LYS A 122 -0.86 -1.43 32.34
N PRO A 123 -0.84 -0.10 32.50
CA PRO A 123 0.38 0.63 32.81
C PRO A 123 0.98 0.10 34.13
N THR A 124 2.27 -0.23 34.14
CA THR A 124 2.95 -0.67 35.36
C THR A 124 3.12 0.52 36.31
N LYS A 125 2.61 0.40 37.54
CA LYS A 125 2.85 1.38 38.61
C LYS A 125 4.34 1.39 38.95
N GLY A 126 5.12 2.30 38.37
CA GLY A 126 6.55 2.42 38.70
C GLY A 126 7.38 3.34 37.81
N THR A 127 6.99 3.55 36.56
CA THR A 127 7.75 4.42 35.63
C THR A 127 7.03 5.75 35.40
N ARG A 128 7.59 6.79 36.06
CA ARG A 128 7.31 8.25 35.98
C ARG A 128 6.54 8.84 37.15
N LYS A 129 7.31 9.28 38.16
CA LYS A 129 6.97 10.46 38.97
C LYS A 129 6.98 11.68 38.04
N ALA A 130 5.82 12.08 37.51
CA ALA A 130 5.45 13.47 37.22
C ALA A 130 4.14 13.51 36.40
N ALA A 131 3.18 14.26 36.92
CA ALA A 131 1.89 14.61 36.34
C ALA A 131 0.86 13.46 36.24
N VAL A 132 -0.12 13.52 37.15
CA VAL A 132 -1.45 12.92 37.01
C VAL A 132 -1.97 13.20 35.60
N ARG A 133 -1.93 12.20 34.73
CA ARG A 133 -2.43 12.26 33.36
C ARG A 133 -3.11 10.94 33.08
N LYS A 134 -4.24 11.00 32.35
CA LYS A 134 -5.14 10.01 31.69
C LYS A 134 -4.60 8.61 31.26
N TRP A 135 -3.40 8.22 31.68
CA TRP A 135 -2.64 7.07 31.22
C TRP A 135 -2.65 5.89 32.19
N ASP A 136 -3.38 5.98 33.32
CA ASP A 136 -3.54 4.90 34.31
C ASP A 136 -4.65 3.89 33.93
N GLU A 137 -5.43 4.19 32.89
CA GLU A 137 -6.49 3.31 32.40
C GLU A 137 -5.93 2.12 31.59
N PRO A 138 -6.54 0.93 31.65
CA PRO A 138 -6.23 -0.18 30.76
C PRO A 138 -6.33 0.25 29.29
N ARG A 139 -5.31 -0.07 28.48
CA ARG A 139 -5.25 0.28 27.05
C ARG A 139 -5.30 -0.97 26.20
N LEU A 140 -6.11 -0.96 25.15
CA LEU A 140 -6.10 -2.00 24.15
C LEU A 140 -5.00 -1.68 23.12
N MET A 141 -4.03 -2.58 22.99
CA MET A 141 -3.02 -2.53 21.93
C MET A 141 -3.43 -3.53 20.85
N HIS A 142 -3.62 -3.07 19.61
CA HIS A 142 -3.87 -3.93 18.45
C HIS A 142 -2.59 -4.06 17.63
N PHE A 143 -2.28 -5.28 17.20
CA PHE A 143 -1.13 -5.56 16.34
C PHE A 143 -1.55 -6.51 15.23
N ARG A 144 -0.87 -6.39 14.09
CA ARG A 144 -1.08 -7.25 12.94
C ARG A 144 0.26 -7.46 12.24
N THR A 145 0.49 -8.70 11.86
CA THR A 145 1.48 -9.09 10.85
C THR A 145 0.73 -9.28 9.53
N LEU A 146 1.36 -8.91 8.44
CA LEU A 146 0.84 -9.09 7.10
C LEU A 146 1.90 -9.85 6.32
N ASP A 147 1.60 -11.11 6.03
CA ASP A 147 2.58 -12.05 5.50
C ASP A 147 2.32 -12.23 4.01
N TRP A 148 3.33 -11.92 3.21
CA TRP A 148 3.32 -12.16 1.77
C TRP A 148 4.71 -12.61 1.31
N GLY A 149 4.76 -13.68 0.51
CA GLY A 149 5.99 -14.36 0.11
C GLY A 149 6.76 -13.71 -1.05
N MET A 150 6.55 -12.41 -1.31
CA MET A 150 7.18 -11.68 -2.42
C MET A 150 7.84 -10.42 -1.87
N ASP A 151 9.15 -10.50 -1.67
CA ASP A 151 9.91 -9.43 -1.01
C ASP A 151 9.85 -8.09 -1.77
N GLY A 152 9.66 -8.11 -3.09
CA GLY A 152 9.53 -6.89 -3.90
C GLY A 152 8.33 -6.01 -3.53
N LEU A 153 7.30 -6.54 -2.86
CA LEU A 153 6.20 -5.71 -2.36
C LEU A 153 6.63 -4.81 -1.19
N ARG A 154 7.68 -5.17 -0.45
CA ARG A 154 8.19 -4.35 0.66
C ARG A 154 8.64 -2.97 0.17
N ASP A 155 9.16 -2.89 -1.05
CA ASP A 155 9.61 -1.64 -1.67
C ASP A 155 8.47 -0.68 -2.05
N LEU A 156 7.22 -1.13 -1.92
CA LEU A 156 6.01 -0.32 -2.11
C LEU A 156 5.35 0.09 -0.79
N LEU A 157 5.87 -0.32 0.38
CA LEU A 157 5.24 0.02 1.65
C LEU A 157 5.19 1.54 1.86
N VAL A 158 4.01 2.01 2.23
CA VAL A 158 3.73 3.42 2.55
C VAL A 158 2.79 3.51 3.75
N VAL A 159 2.95 4.58 4.52
CA VAL A 159 1.97 5.00 5.52
C VAL A 159 1.12 6.11 4.92
N LEU A 160 -0.20 5.97 4.96
CA LEU A 160 -1.15 6.97 4.49
C LEU A 160 -1.83 7.64 5.66
N GLU A 161 -1.80 8.97 5.69
CA GLU A 161 -2.59 9.79 6.61
C GLU A 161 -3.71 10.46 5.83
N PHE A 162 -4.94 10.05 6.10
CA PHE A 162 -6.12 10.63 5.44
C PHE A 162 -6.50 11.93 6.15
N VAL A 163 -6.61 13.01 5.38
CA VAL A 163 -7.03 14.32 5.84
C VAL A 163 -8.20 14.81 4.99
N ASP A 164 -8.97 15.77 5.49
CA ASP A 164 -9.99 16.45 4.70
C ASP A 164 -9.80 17.95 4.88
N SER A 165 -9.24 18.61 3.86
CA SER A 165 -9.00 20.06 3.91
C SER A 165 -10.27 20.91 3.82
N ARG A 166 -11.43 20.33 3.47
CA ARG A 166 -12.74 21.01 3.54
C ARG A 166 -13.23 21.11 4.98
N ALA A 167 -12.87 20.15 5.82
CA ALA A 167 -13.21 20.15 7.24
C ALA A 167 -12.32 21.15 7.99
N SER A 168 -12.89 21.96 8.89
CA SER A 168 -12.13 22.92 9.67
C SER A 168 -11.14 22.19 10.60
N GLY A 169 -9.85 22.40 10.37
CA GLY A 169 -8.75 21.81 11.15
C GLY A 169 -8.03 20.72 10.37
N SER A 170 -6.73 20.91 10.15
CA SER A 170 -5.82 19.96 9.50
C SER A 170 -5.55 18.73 10.37
N LYS A 171 -6.59 17.97 10.67
CA LYS A 171 -6.55 16.79 11.53
C LYS A 171 -6.52 15.53 10.66
N VAL A 172 -5.59 14.63 10.99
CA VAL A 172 -5.57 13.27 10.45
C VAL A 172 -6.83 12.54 10.91
N LEU A 173 -7.64 12.11 9.95
CA LEU A 173 -8.89 11.39 10.15
C LEU A 173 -8.67 9.91 10.41
N ALA A 174 -7.71 9.32 9.69
CA ALA A 174 -7.32 7.92 9.83
C ALA A 174 -5.88 7.75 9.33
N ARG A 175 -5.21 6.69 9.78
CA ARG A 175 -3.88 6.29 9.30
C ARG A 175 -3.92 4.83 8.86
N SER A 176 -3.29 4.53 7.72
CA SER A 176 -3.18 3.19 7.15
C SER A 176 -1.72 2.86 6.83
N ILE A 177 -1.34 1.59 6.94
CA ILE A 177 -0.09 1.09 6.36
C ILE A 177 -0.49 0.16 5.20
N THR A 178 0.03 0.45 4.02
CA THR A 178 -0.42 -0.17 2.77
C THR A 178 0.70 -0.18 1.72
N TYR A 179 0.38 -0.58 0.49
CA TYR A 179 1.28 -0.60 -0.66
C TYR A 179 0.92 0.53 -1.64
N ALA A 180 1.92 1.21 -2.19
CA ALA A 180 1.73 2.16 -3.28
C ALA A 180 1.05 1.48 -4.49
N GLY A 181 -0.06 2.05 -4.97
CA GLY A 181 -0.90 1.45 -6.02
C GLY A 181 -2.07 0.61 -5.51
N PHE A 182 -2.14 0.35 -4.20
CA PHE A 182 -3.31 -0.26 -3.55
C PHE A 182 -4.19 0.82 -2.92
N VAL A 183 -5.47 0.86 -3.31
CA VAL A 183 -6.44 1.87 -2.82
C VAL A 183 -7.35 1.34 -1.72
N GLY A 184 -7.38 0.02 -1.52
CA GLY A 184 -8.10 -0.60 -0.41
C GLY A 184 -7.42 -0.38 0.95
N THR A 185 -7.95 -1.00 2.00
CA THR A 185 -7.40 -0.91 3.36
C THR A 185 -7.19 -2.29 3.98
N LEU A 186 -5.93 -2.60 4.31
CA LEU A 186 -5.54 -3.87 4.95
C LEU A 186 -5.27 -3.71 6.45
N THR A 187 -4.62 -2.59 6.83
CA THR A 187 -4.26 -2.28 8.21
C THR A 187 -4.41 -0.78 8.46
N ALA A 188 -5.37 -0.38 9.29
CA ALA A 188 -5.62 1.03 9.59
C ALA A 188 -6.14 1.26 11.02
N VAL A 189 -6.06 2.53 11.44
CA VAL A 189 -6.59 3.04 12.71
C VAL A 189 -7.23 4.41 12.48
N ARG A 190 -8.25 4.73 13.28
CA ARG A 190 -8.97 6.01 13.29
C ARG A 190 -8.80 6.72 14.62
#